data_AF-A0A821LVT3-F1
#
_entry.id   AF-A0A821LVT3-F1
#
_cell.length_a   1.000
_cell.length_b   1.000
_cell.length_c   1.000
_cell.angle_alpha   90.00
_cell.angle_beta   90.00
_cell.angle_gamma   90.00
#
_symmetry.space_group_name_H-M   'P 1'
#
loop_
_entity.id
_entity.type
_entity.pdbx_description
1 polymer ?
#
loop_
_entity_poly.entity_id
_entity_poly.type
_entity_poly.pdbx_seq_one_letter_code
_entity_poly.pdbx_strand_id
1 'polypeptide(L)'
;ASTNERGQTDIGSLEAVLRNERTTKTYITFLACTDDPDSVNYLSSWDESMPNLDVIDDYRSECPEIQRIRSANFPFSFSDYIIKALLGSIDPWFDSLDERA
;
A
#
# COMPACT_ATOMS: atom_id res chain seq x y z
N ALA A 1 13.75 -2.20 -0.46
CA ALA A 1 13.82 -1.61 0.89
C ALA A 1 14.35 -0.18 0.86
N SER A 2 13.80 0.70 1.71
CA SER A 2 14.24 2.09 1.88
C SER A 2 15.74 2.19 2.24
N THR A 3 16.44 3.19 1.70
CA THR A 3 17.87 3.42 1.95
C THR A 3 18.16 4.83 2.43
N ASN A 4 19.20 4.98 3.24
CA ASN A 4 19.74 6.29 3.60
C ASN A 4 20.56 6.91 2.43
N GLU A 5 21.10 8.11 2.67
CA GLU A 5 21.94 8.87 1.71
C GLU A 5 23.22 8.12 1.25
N ARG A 6 23.60 7.04 1.91
CA ARG A 6 24.75 6.18 1.56
C ARG A 6 24.33 4.90 0.83
N GLY A 7 23.04 4.73 0.53
CA GLY A 7 22.49 3.54 -0.10
C GLY A 7 22.39 2.32 0.83
N GLN A 8 22.53 2.51 2.14
CA GLN A 8 22.38 1.42 3.11
C GLN A 8 20.91 1.31 3.52
N THR A 9 20.40 0.08 3.65
CA THR A 9 19.02 -0.16 4.10
C THR A 9 18.76 0.53 5.43
N ASP A 10 17.71 1.34 5.47
CA ASP A 10 17.30 2.10 6.64
C ASP A 10 15.78 2.23 6.70
N ILE A 11 15.14 1.12 7.06
CA ILE A 11 13.69 1.03 7.22
C ILE A 11 13.26 1.75 8.51
N GLY A 12 14.08 1.69 9.57
CA GLY A 12 13.75 2.24 10.88
C GLY A 12 13.63 3.77 10.87
N SER A 13 14.50 4.48 10.15
CA SER A 13 14.38 5.93 10.02
C SER A 13 13.12 6.34 9.27
N LEU A 14 12.76 5.62 8.19
CA LEU A 14 11.51 5.88 7.48
C LEU A 14 10.30 5.63 8.38
N GLU A 15 10.30 4.52 9.14
CA GLU A 15 9.25 4.23 10.11
C GLU A 15 9.12 5.34 11.16
N ALA A 16 10.24 5.84 11.68
CA ALA A 16 10.23 6.92 12.67
C ALA A 16 9.58 8.19 12.11
N VAL A 17 9.85 8.55 10.86
CA VAL A 17 9.20 9.68 10.19
C VAL A 17 7.69 9.44 10.05
N LEU A 18 7.30 8.25 9.59
CA LEU A 18 5.90 7.89 9.40
C LEU A 18 5.12 7.80 10.73
N ARG A 19 5.76 7.39 11.84
CA ARG A 19 5.05 7.27 13.12
C ARG A 19 5.07 8.56 13.94
N ASN A 20 6.18 9.28 13.95
CA ASN A 20 6.43 10.33 14.94
C ASN A 20 6.43 11.74 14.35
N GLU A 21 6.71 11.89 13.06
CA GLU A 21 6.88 13.22 12.45
C GLU A 21 5.72 13.59 11.53
N ARG A 22 5.05 12.62 10.89
CA ARG A 22 3.89 12.92 10.05
C ARG A 22 2.70 13.38 10.88
N THR A 23 1.87 14.22 10.26
CA THR A 23 0.61 14.65 10.86
C THR A 23 -0.53 13.72 10.45
N THR A 24 -1.62 13.69 11.22
CA THR A 24 -2.85 12.96 10.87
C THR A 24 -3.59 13.53 9.66
N LYS A 25 -3.11 14.62 9.07
CA LYS A 25 -3.64 15.20 7.82
C LYS A 25 -2.85 14.76 6.59
N THR A 26 -1.83 13.92 6.78
CA THR A 26 -0.98 13.39 5.72
C THR A 26 -1.42 11.97 5.40
N TYR A 27 -1.76 11.76 4.13
CA TYR A 27 -2.19 10.47 3.58
C TYR A 27 -1.07 9.96 2.68
N ILE A 28 -0.72 8.68 2.82
CA ILE A 28 0.43 8.08 2.16
C ILE A 28 -0.01 6.75 1.56
N THR A 29 0.17 6.59 0.26
CA THR A 29 0.04 5.28 -0.39
C THR A 29 1.40 4.86 -0.93
N PHE A 30 1.89 3.69 -0.54
CA PHE A 30 3.09 3.08 -1.11
C PHE A 30 2.69 2.22 -2.31
N LEU A 31 3.27 2.51 -3.48
CA LEU A 31 3.15 1.63 -4.65
C LEU A 31 4.35 0.68 -4.68
N ALA A 32 4.11 -0.58 -4.34
CA ALA A 32 5.12 -1.63 -4.36
C ALA A 32 5.28 -2.18 -5.79
N CYS A 33 6.15 -1.54 -6.57
CA CYS A 33 6.45 -1.94 -7.94
C CYS A 33 7.70 -2.83 -8.00
N THR A 34 7.68 -3.99 -7.34
CA THR A 34 8.82 -4.92 -7.30
C THR A 34 8.37 -6.38 -7.42
N ASP A 35 9.22 -7.20 -8.02
CA ASP A 35 9.12 -8.66 -8.05
C ASP A 35 9.85 -9.35 -6.88
N ASP A 36 10.47 -8.56 -5.99
CA ASP A 36 11.11 -9.03 -4.75
C ASP A 36 10.21 -8.72 -3.54
N PRO A 37 9.30 -9.64 -3.16
CA PRO A 37 8.33 -9.41 -2.08
C PRO A 37 9.03 -9.21 -0.73
N ASP A 38 10.17 -9.86 -0.49
CA ASP A 38 10.92 -9.72 0.77
C ASP A 38 11.41 -8.28 0.98
N SER A 39 11.66 -7.55 -0.11
CA SER A 39 12.14 -6.17 -0.06
C SER A 39 11.09 -5.14 0.35
N VAL A 40 9.80 -5.52 0.38
CA VAL A 40 8.64 -4.67 0.66
C VAL A 40 7.68 -5.26 1.70
N ASN A 41 7.86 -6.52 2.11
CA ASN A 41 6.99 -7.21 3.08
C ASN A 41 6.79 -6.47 4.41
N TYR A 42 7.73 -5.61 4.81
CA TYR A 42 7.58 -4.77 6.00
C TYR A 42 6.43 -3.75 5.88
N LEU A 43 6.08 -3.33 4.66
CA LEU A 43 5.03 -2.36 4.39
C LEU A 43 3.64 -2.89 4.78
N SER A 44 3.37 -4.19 4.59
CA SER A 44 2.09 -4.79 4.98
C SER A 44 1.82 -4.64 6.49
N SER A 45 2.85 -4.72 7.34
CA SER A 45 2.69 -4.48 8.78
C SER A 45 2.41 -3.01 9.12
N TRP A 46 2.80 -2.09 8.25
CA TRP A 46 2.57 -0.66 8.43
C TRP A 46 1.17 -0.29 8.01
N ASP A 47 0.69 -0.86 6.90
CA ASP A 47 -0.68 -0.75 6.41
C ASP A 47 -1.71 -1.01 7.53
N GLU A 48 -1.59 -2.19 8.17
CA GLU A 48 -2.49 -2.60 9.25
C GLU A 48 -2.40 -1.74 10.53
N SER A 49 -1.26 -1.05 10.75
CA SER A 49 -0.94 -0.44 12.06
C SER A 49 -0.82 1.08 12.05
N MET A 50 -0.74 1.71 10.87
CA MET A 50 -0.53 3.14 10.71
C MET A 50 -1.77 3.79 10.08
N PRO A 51 -2.44 4.75 10.75
CA PRO A 51 -3.64 5.39 10.18
C PRO A 51 -3.30 6.15 8.90
N ASN A 52 -4.21 6.27 7.93
CA ASN A 52 -3.99 7.05 6.70
C ASN A 52 -2.75 6.60 5.88
N LEU A 53 -2.41 5.32 5.98
CA LEU A 53 -1.36 4.69 5.18
C LEU A 53 -2.00 3.52 4.46
N ASP A 54 -1.69 3.38 3.19
CA ASP A 54 -2.15 2.27 2.33
C ASP A 54 -0.94 1.73 1.55
N VAL A 55 -0.95 0.44 1.21
CA VAL A 55 0.09 -0.23 0.44
C VAL A 55 -0.58 -0.99 -0.69
N ILE A 56 -0.25 -0.62 -1.92
CA ILE A 56 -0.82 -1.23 -3.11
C ILE A 56 0.29 -1.83 -3.97
N ASP A 57 0.05 -3.05 -4.47
CA ASP A 57 0.92 -3.71 -5.44
C ASP A 57 0.67 -3.19 -6.86
N ASP A 58 1.45 -3.65 -7.83
CA ASP A 58 1.20 -3.31 -9.23
C ASP A 58 -0.13 -3.90 -9.74
N TYR A 59 -0.74 -3.25 -10.72
CA TYR A 59 -2.04 -3.66 -11.29
C TYR A 59 -2.13 -5.15 -11.67
N ARG A 60 -1.04 -5.77 -12.15
CA ARG A 60 -1.06 -7.18 -12.57
C ARG A 60 -1.20 -8.13 -11.38
N SER A 61 -0.75 -7.72 -10.21
CA SER A 61 -0.83 -8.47 -8.96
C SER A 61 -2.13 -8.13 -8.21
N GLU A 62 -2.48 -6.84 -8.18
CA GLU A 62 -3.65 -6.27 -7.49
C GLU A 62 -4.99 -6.75 -8.08
N CYS A 63 -5.14 -6.77 -9.40
CA CYS A 63 -6.42 -7.11 -10.03
C CYS A 63 -6.86 -8.57 -9.73
N PRO A 64 -5.98 -9.58 -9.83
CA PRO A 64 -6.29 -10.94 -9.38
C PRO A 64 -6.61 -11.05 -7.88
N GLU A 65 -5.96 -10.25 -7.02
CA GLU A 65 -6.20 -10.17 -5.57
C GLU A 65 -7.66 -9.80 -5.28
N ILE A 66 -8.08 -8.66 -5.84
CA ILE A 66 -9.43 -8.11 -5.68
C ILE A 66 -10.48 -9.08 -6.24
N GLN A 67 -10.23 -9.67 -7.41
CA GLN A 67 -11.14 -10.66 -7.99
C GLN A 67 -11.25 -11.93 -7.14
N ARG A 68 -10.16 -12.35 -6.48
CA ARG A 68 -10.18 -13.50 -5.57
C ARG A 68 -11.06 -13.24 -4.34
N ILE A 69 -11.05 -12.01 -3.83
CA ILE A 69 -11.74 -11.61 -2.60
C ILE A 69 -13.20 -11.23 -2.87
N ARG A 70 -13.46 -10.43 -3.91
CA ARG A 70 -14.78 -9.89 -4.22
C ARG A 70 -15.62 -10.83 -5.06
N SER A 71 -15.09 -11.28 -6.20
CA SER A 71 -15.60 -12.37 -7.04
C SER A 71 -14.81 -12.39 -8.36
N ALA A 72 -14.73 -13.54 -9.02
CA ALA A 72 -14.00 -13.70 -10.28
C ALA A 72 -14.48 -12.76 -11.41
N ASN A 73 -15.72 -12.26 -11.32
CA ASN A 73 -16.31 -11.34 -12.31
C ASN A 73 -16.44 -9.90 -11.77
N PHE A 74 -15.78 -9.57 -10.66
CA PHE A 74 -15.81 -8.23 -10.11
C PHE A 74 -15.18 -7.25 -11.12
N PRO A 75 -15.90 -6.19 -11.54
CA PRO A 75 -15.37 -5.24 -12.51
C PRO A 75 -14.30 -4.39 -11.83
N PHE A 76 -13.05 -4.59 -12.24
CA PHE A 76 -11.91 -3.80 -11.79
C PHE A 76 -10.97 -3.55 -12.96
N SER A 77 -10.96 -2.31 -13.43
CA SER A 77 -10.16 -1.84 -14.54
C SER A 77 -8.87 -1.17 -14.07
N PHE A 78 -7.98 -0.87 -15.01
CA PHE A 78 -6.79 -0.09 -14.72
C PHE A 78 -7.11 1.33 -14.21
N SER A 79 -8.24 1.92 -14.64
CA SER A 79 -8.69 3.21 -14.11
C SER A 79 -9.12 3.08 -12.64
N ASP A 80 -9.84 2.01 -12.29
CA ASP A 80 -10.24 1.75 -10.90
C ASP A 80 -9.01 1.56 -10.00
N TYR A 81 -7.99 0.86 -10.51
CA TYR A 81 -6.69 0.74 -9.86
C TYR A 81 -6.00 2.08 -9.61
N ILE A 82 -5.95 2.98 -10.59
CA ILE A 82 -5.38 4.32 -10.39
C ILE A 82 -6.15 5.06 -9.29
N ILE A 83 -7.47 4.96 -9.27
CA ILE A 83 -8.29 5.61 -8.24
C ILE A 83 -8.02 4.98 -6.87
N LYS A 84 -7.94 3.64 -6.76
CA LYS A 84 -7.56 2.97 -5.50
C LYS A 84 -6.18 3.45 -5.03
N ALA A 85 -5.17 3.47 -5.91
CA ALA A 85 -3.83 3.95 -5.56
C ALA A 85 -3.77 5.41 -5.09
N LEU A 86 -4.75 6.24 -5.46
CA LEU A 86 -4.84 7.65 -5.03
C LEU A 86 -5.69 7.82 -3.77
N LEU A 87 -6.67 6.95 -3.55
CA LEU A 87 -7.71 7.13 -2.52
C LEU A 87 -7.70 6.08 -1.42
N GLY A 88 -6.96 4.97 -1.53
CA GLY A 88 -6.99 3.88 -0.55
C GLY A 88 -6.62 4.36 0.85
N SER A 89 -5.55 5.14 0.99
CA SER A 89 -5.20 5.74 2.29
C SER A 89 -6.22 6.74 2.83
N ILE A 90 -7.13 7.26 1.99
CA ILE A 90 -8.09 8.32 2.34
C ILE A 90 -9.49 7.76 2.65
N ASP A 91 -9.95 6.81 1.84
CA ASP A 91 -11.30 6.29 1.84
C ASP A 91 -11.29 4.77 2.09
N PRO A 92 -11.83 4.32 3.25
CA PRO A 92 -11.83 2.91 3.65
C PRO A 92 -12.51 1.97 2.65
N TRP A 93 -13.39 2.47 1.79
CA TRP A 93 -14.00 1.63 0.77
C TRP A 93 -12.96 1.14 -0.24
N PHE A 94 -12.09 2.05 -0.70
CA PHE A 94 -11.01 1.71 -1.64
C PHE A 94 -9.96 0.83 -0.99
N ASP A 95 -9.60 1.15 0.24
CA ASP A 95 -8.69 0.38 1.10
C ASP A 95 -9.15 -1.07 1.18
N SER A 96 -10.40 -1.31 1.56
CA SER A 96 -10.91 -2.66 1.79
C SER A 96 -11.05 -3.53 0.54
N LEU A 97 -10.89 -3.02 -0.69
CA LEU A 97 -11.23 -3.75 -1.93
C LEU A 97 -10.51 -5.10 -2.06
N ASP A 98 -9.28 -5.18 -1.57
CA ASP A 98 -8.37 -6.32 -1.52
C ASP A 98 -8.19 -6.89 -0.10
N GLU A 99 -9.03 -6.48 0.86
CA GLU A 99 -9.03 -7.03 2.22
C GLU A 99 -10.18 -8.02 2.45
N ARG A 100 -9.94 -9.02 3.31
CA ARG A 100 -11.02 -9.90 3.79
C ARG A 100 -11.74 -9.24 4.96
N ALA A 101 -13.05 -9.04 4.80
CA ALA A 101 -13.96 -8.60 5.87
C ALA A 101 -14.09 -9.61 7.01
#